data_AF-A0A355SHR6-F1
#
_entry.id   AF-A0A355SHR6-F1
#
_cell.length_a   1.000
_cell.length_b   1.000
_cell.length_c   1.000
_cell.angle_alpha   90.00
_cell.angle_beta   90.00
_cell.angle_gamma   90.00
#
_symmetry.space_group_name_H-M   'P 1'
#
loop_
_entity.id
_entity.type
_entity.pdbx_description
1 polymer ?
#
loop_
_entity_poly.entity_id
_entity_poly.type
_entity_poly.pdbx_seq_one_letter_code
_entity_poly.pdbx_strand_id
1 'polypeptide(L)'
;YVLTFEELQAMLDAVGIKIEECEDMPLNNASFYGRIFARSGGVAESIKHVMEQNKMDIDFKPIVCDGLKECDKNLKLAKFKRLAGNFIEGMACQGGCIGGAASLCHGIKDRGEVDKYGKLA
;
A
#
# COMPACT_ATOMS: atom_id res chain seq x y z
N TYR A 1 -15.69 4.99 13.48
CA TYR A 1 -16.37 4.59 12.24
C TYR A 1 -15.34 4.42 11.14
N VAL A 2 -15.62 3.62 10.11
CA VAL A 2 -14.79 3.43 8.91
C VAL A 2 -15.70 3.67 7.71
N LEU A 3 -15.19 4.35 6.68
CA LEU A 3 -15.93 4.63 5.44
C LEU A 3 -15.18 4.03 4.25
N THR A 4 -15.91 3.45 3.30
CA THR A 4 -15.38 3.06 1.99
C THR A 4 -15.25 4.27 1.06
N PHE A 5 -14.54 4.12 -0.06
CA PHE A 5 -14.48 5.18 -1.05
C PHE A 5 -15.86 5.48 -1.67
N GLU A 6 -16.71 4.47 -1.85
CA GLU A 6 -18.09 4.64 -2.34
C GLU A 6 -18.96 5.42 -1.34
N GLU A 7 -18.86 5.11 -0.05
CA GLU A 7 -19.60 5.82 1.00
C GLU A 7 -19.13 7.29 1.08
N LEU A 8 -17.82 7.52 0.99
CA LEU A 8 -17.27 8.88 0.97
C LEU A 8 -17.76 9.65 -0.27
N GLN A 9 -17.74 9.04 -1.46
CA GLN A 9 -18.26 9.67 -2.68
C GLN A 9 -19.74 10.04 -2.53
N ALA A 10 -20.56 9.12 -2.02
CA ALA A 10 -21.99 9.37 -1.79
C ALA A 10 -22.23 10.54 -0.82
N MET A 11 -21.38 10.70 0.21
CA MET A 11 -21.46 11.84 1.13
C MET A 11 -21.10 13.16 0.43
N LEU A 12 -20.07 13.18 -0.40
CA LEU A 12 -19.67 14.37 -1.17
C LEU A 12 -20.75 14.77 -2.17
N ASP A 13 -21.31 13.79 -2.88
CA ASP A 13 -22.41 14.00 -3.83
C ASP A 13 -23.65 14.57 -3.14
N ALA A 14 -24.00 14.05 -1.96
CA ALA A 14 -25.17 14.50 -1.19
C ALA A 14 -25.10 15.98 -0.77
N VAL A 15 -23.90 16.52 -0.59
CA VAL A 15 -23.69 17.94 -0.27
C VAL A 15 -23.28 18.79 -1.48
N GLY A 16 -23.26 18.20 -2.68
CA GLY A 16 -22.95 18.90 -3.93
C GLY A 16 -21.48 19.27 -4.10
N ILE A 17 -20.55 18.55 -3.46
CA ILE A 17 -19.10 18.75 -3.65
C ILE A 17 -18.64 17.92 -4.85
N LYS A 18 -18.08 18.61 -5.85
CA LYS A 18 -17.44 17.99 -7.01
C LYS A 18 -15.93 18.04 -6.87
N ILE A 19 -15.30 16.88 -6.75
CA ILE A 19 -13.85 16.76 -6.48
C ILE A 19 -13.04 17.41 -7.61
N GLU A 20 -13.48 17.25 -8.85
CA GLU A 20 -12.85 17.79 -10.06
C GLU A 20 -12.89 19.32 -10.17
N GLU A 21 -13.76 19.99 -9.40
CA GLU A 21 -13.86 21.45 -9.33
C GLU A 21 -13.11 22.04 -8.12
N CYS A 22 -12.55 21.19 -7.24
CA CYS A 22 -11.82 21.62 -6.06
C CYS A 22 -10.39 22.08 -6.39
N GLU A 23 -9.87 23.03 -5.62
CA GLU A 23 -8.48 23.45 -5.71
C GLU A 23 -7.54 22.37 -5.16
N ASP A 24 -6.41 22.16 -5.85
CA ASP A 24 -5.36 21.27 -5.38
C ASP A 24 -4.73 21.80 -4.10
N MET A 25 -4.56 20.91 -3.12
CA MET A 25 -3.77 21.18 -1.92
C MET A 25 -2.37 20.60 -2.03
N PRO A 26 -1.35 21.24 -1.42
CA PRO A 26 0.01 20.73 -1.42
C PRO A 26 0.10 19.36 -0.73
N LEU A 27 0.86 18.44 -1.31
CA LEU A 27 1.01 17.06 -0.85
C LEU A 27 2.10 16.88 0.22
N ASN A 28 2.16 17.77 1.20
CA ASN A 28 3.21 17.83 2.23
C ASN A 28 2.88 17.10 3.54
N ASN A 29 1.79 16.33 3.58
CA ASN A 29 1.30 15.66 4.79
C ASN A 29 1.84 14.23 4.98
N ALA A 30 2.54 13.68 4.00
CA ALA A 30 3.14 12.34 4.06
C ALA A 30 4.31 12.23 3.08
N SER A 31 5.33 11.46 3.44
CA SER A 31 6.45 11.14 2.55
C SER A 31 6.03 10.21 1.42
N PHE A 32 6.86 10.11 0.38
CA PHE A 32 6.76 9.07 -0.66
C PHE A 32 6.54 7.67 -0.05
N TYR A 33 7.36 7.31 0.93
CA TYR A 33 7.33 6.01 1.60
C TYR A 33 6.01 5.78 2.37
N GLY A 34 5.44 6.82 2.97
CA GLY A 34 4.11 6.72 3.59
C GLY A 34 3.00 6.44 2.58
N ARG A 35 3.09 6.96 1.36
CA ARG A 35 2.05 6.83 0.33
C ARG A 35 2.07 5.47 -0.36
N ILE A 36 3.24 4.89 -0.59
CA ILE A 36 3.37 3.61 -1.30
C ILE A 36 2.88 2.40 -0.49
N PHE A 37 2.57 2.53 0.81
CA PHE A 37 1.95 1.47 1.62
C PHE A 37 0.70 0.87 0.96
N ALA A 38 0.00 1.67 0.14
CA ALA A 38 -1.21 1.25 -0.53
C ALA A 38 -0.99 0.13 -1.57
N ARG A 39 0.23 -0.09 -2.04
CA ARG A 39 0.56 -1.17 -2.99
C ARG A 39 1.37 -2.29 -2.34
N SER A 40 1.23 -3.50 -2.87
CA SER A 40 2.03 -4.65 -2.45
C SER A 40 3.54 -4.37 -2.58
N GLY A 41 4.29 -4.61 -1.51
CA GLY A 41 5.72 -4.35 -1.35
C GLY A 41 6.07 -2.94 -0.86
N GLY A 42 5.07 -2.05 -0.72
CA GLY A 42 5.30 -0.67 -0.31
C GLY A 42 5.74 -0.53 1.16
N VAL A 43 5.27 -1.42 2.03
CA VAL A 43 5.66 -1.41 3.45
C VAL A 43 7.10 -1.88 3.62
N ALA A 44 7.49 -2.97 2.96
CA ALA A 44 8.86 -3.48 2.98
C ALA A 44 9.85 -2.48 2.38
N GLU A 45 9.49 -1.80 1.30
CA GLU A 45 10.30 -0.73 0.70
C GLU A 45 10.51 0.43 1.67
N SER A 46 9.46 0.80 2.41
CA SER A 46 9.53 1.88 3.40
C SER A 46 10.35 1.49 4.63
N ILE A 47 10.24 0.25 5.10
CA ILE A 47 11.10 -0.28 6.17
C ILE A 47 12.55 -0.24 5.73
N LYS A 48 12.86 -0.71 4.51
CA LYS A 48 14.22 -0.66 3.96
C LYS A 48 14.77 0.77 3.92
N HIS A 49 13.96 1.74 3.48
CA HIS A 49 14.35 3.14 3.50
C HIS A 49 14.69 3.64 4.91
N VAL A 50 13.83 3.35 5.91
CA VAL A 50 14.08 3.74 7.30
C VAL A 50 15.35 3.08 7.85
N MET A 51 15.62 1.82 7.50
CA MET A 51 16.85 1.13 7.89
C MET A 51 18.09 1.80 7.30
N GLU A 52 18.05 2.18 6.03
CA GLU A 52 19.13 2.92 5.36
C GLU A 52 19.37 4.29 6.02
N GLN A 53 18.30 5.05 6.32
CA GLN A 53 18.39 6.34 7.00
C GLN A 53 19.02 6.23 8.39
N ASN A 54 18.68 5.17 9.13
CA ASN A 54 19.21 4.92 10.48
C ASN A 54 20.55 4.17 10.47
N LYS A 55 21.13 3.89 9.29
CA LYS A 55 22.40 3.14 9.12
C LYS A 55 22.40 1.80 9.86
N MET A 56 21.27 1.10 9.82
CA MET A 56 21.11 -0.20 10.46
C MET A 56 21.82 -1.27 9.63
N ASP A 57 22.74 -2.01 10.25
CA ASP A 57 23.41 -3.15 9.63
C ASP A 57 22.60 -4.44 9.84
N ILE A 58 21.54 -4.58 9.05
CA ILE A 58 20.66 -5.75 9.08
C ILE A 58 20.49 -6.24 7.65
N ASP A 59 20.77 -7.52 7.43
CA ASP A 59 20.51 -8.22 6.17
C ASP A 59 19.00 -8.43 5.99
N PHE A 60 18.30 -7.39 5.51
CA PHE A 60 16.85 -7.40 5.34
C PHE A 60 16.44 -8.19 4.09
N LYS A 61 15.74 -9.30 4.30
CA LYS A 61 15.28 -10.24 3.28
C LYS A 61 13.74 -10.35 3.34
N PRO A 62 13.01 -9.32 2.87
CA PRO A 62 11.56 -9.31 2.91
C PRO A 62 10.96 -10.30 1.91
N ILE A 63 9.88 -10.95 2.31
CA ILE A 63 9.01 -11.76 1.48
C ILE A 63 7.69 -10.99 1.33
N VAL A 64 7.46 -10.46 0.13
CA VAL A 64 6.21 -9.78 -0.23
C VAL A 64 5.22 -10.85 -0.70
N CYS A 65 4.05 -10.90 -0.05
CA CYS A 65 2.97 -11.82 -0.38
C CYS A 65 1.79 -11.03 -0.93
N ASP A 66 1.47 -11.24 -2.21
CA ASP A 66 0.39 -10.57 -2.91
C ASP A 66 -0.86 -11.44 -3.00
N GLY A 67 -1.78 -11.22 -2.07
CA GLY A 67 -3.02 -11.97 -1.93
C GLY A 67 -2.93 -13.14 -0.94
N LEU A 68 -4.09 -13.56 -0.45
CA LEU A 68 -4.21 -14.59 0.59
C LEU A 68 -3.52 -15.93 0.27
N LYS A 69 -3.45 -16.32 -1.01
CA LYS A 69 -2.78 -17.55 -1.44
C LYS A 69 -1.28 -17.51 -1.17
N GLU A 70 -0.63 -16.38 -1.42
CA GLU A 70 0.80 -16.22 -1.15
C GLU A 70 1.08 -16.07 0.34
N CYS A 71 0.19 -15.37 1.06
CA CYS A 71 0.25 -15.26 2.52
C CYS A 71 0.20 -16.66 3.16
N ASP A 72 -0.80 -17.48 2.81
CA ASP A 72 -0.95 -18.84 3.34
C ASP A 72 0.27 -19.72 3.04
N LYS A 73 0.78 -19.67 1.79
CA LYS A 73 1.99 -20.41 1.39
C LYS A 73 3.19 -20.02 2.27
N ASN A 74 3.49 -18.73 2.41
CA ASN A 74 4.68 -18.27 3.11
C ASN A 74 4.55 -18.43 4.63
N LEU A 75 3.35 -18.26 5.20
CA LEU A 75 3.10 -18.56 6.62
C LEU A 75 3.30 -20.06 6.91
N LYS A 76 2.87 -20.95 6.02
CA LYS A 76 3.15 -22.40 6.14
C LYS A 76 4.64 -22.70 6.07
N LEU A 77 5.38 -22.08 5.13
CA LEU A 77 6.84 -22.22 5.07
C LEU A 77 7.51 -21.73 6.36
N ALA A 78 7.07 -20.60 6.90
CA ALA A 78 7.56 -20.07 8.18
C ALA A 78 7.30 -21.02 9.34
N LYS A 79 6.08 -21.59 9.43
CA LYS A 79 5.72 -22.61 10.44
C LYS A 79 6.68 -23.80 10.43
N PHE A 80 7.13 -24.24 9.26
CA PHE A 80 8.08 -25.35 9.10
C PHE A 80 9.55 -24.91 9.10
N LYS A 81 9.87 -23.65 9.44
CA LYS A 81 11.22 -23.08 9.42
C LYS A 81 11.92 -23.19 8.05
N ARG A 82 11.14 -23.06 6.97
CA ARG A 82 11.58 -23.11 5.56
C ARG A 82 11.40 -21.78 4.82
N LEU A 83 11.12 -20.70 5.54
CA LEU A 83 10.98 -19.38 4.94
C LEU A 83 12.34 -18.89 4.42
N ALA A 84 12.39 -18.42 3.18
CA ALA A 84 13.59 -17.89 2.53
C ALA A 84 13.78 -16.38 2.77
N GLY A 85 13.44 -15.89 3.96
CA GLY A 85 13.49 -14.48 4.32
C GLY A 85 13.27 -14.26 5.82
N ASN A 86 13.39 -13.02 6.28
CA ASN A 86 13.31 -12.66 7.70
C ASN A 86 12.19 -11.67 8.04
N PHE A 87 11.41 -11.25 7.04
CA PHE A 87 10.25 -10.39 7.22
C PHE A 87 9.18 -10.77 6.20
N ILE A 88 7.90 -10.78 6.61
CA ILE A 88 6.78 -11.05 5.70
C ILE A 88 5.92 -9.79 5.65
N GLU A 89 5.75 -9.24 4.44
CA GLU A 89 4.67 -8.30 4.13
C GLU A 89 3.53 -9.08 3.50
N GLY A 90 2.35 -9.06 4.12
CA GLY A 90 1.18 -9.80 3.64
C GLY A 90 0.04 -8.88 3.27
N MET A 91 -0.36 -8.91 2.00
CA MET A 91 -1.56 -8.21 1.51
C MET A 91 -2.67 -9.23 1.24
N ALA A 92 -3.87 -8.98 1.76
CA ALA A 92 -5.01 -9.86 1.51
C ALA A 92 -5.53 -9.73 0.07
N CYS A 93 -5.59 -8.50 -0.43
CA CYS A 93 -5.97 -8.16 -1.80
C CYS A 93 -4.75 -8.20 -2.72
N GLN A 94 -4.97 -8.65 -3.96
CA GLN A 94 -3.94 -8.59 -5.00
C GLN A 94 -3.64 -7.14 -5.37
N GLY A 95 -2.37 -6.80 -5.55
CA GLY A 95 -1.90 -5.44 -5.75
C GLY A 95 -1.79 -4.61 -4.46
N GLY A 96 -2.24 -5.09 -3.31
CA GLY A 96 -2.30 -4.32 -2.05
C GLY A 96 -3.65 -3.65 -1.82
N CYS A 97 -3.68 -2.60 -0.98
CA CYS A 97 -4.90 -1.84 -0.65
C CYS A 97 -5.59 -1.24 -1.87
N ILE A 98 -4.83 -0.86 -2.91
CA ILE A 98 -5.38 -0.39 -4.20
C ILE A 98 -6.25 -1.44 -4.90
N GLY A 99 -6.00 -2.73 -4.65
CA GLY A 99 -6.84 -3.82 -5.16
C GLY A 99 -7.97 -4.21 -4.21
N GLY A 100 -8.24 -3.40 -3.18
CA GLY A 100 -9.28 -3.64 -2.20
C GLY A 100 -10.68 -3.63 -2.82
N ALA A 101 -11.59 -4.41 -2.25
CA ALA A 101 -12.99 -4.47 -2.70
C ALA A 101 -13.73 -3.12 -2.58
N ALA A 102 -13.23 -2.23 -1.72
CA ALA A 102 -13.76 -0.88 -1.51
C ALA A 102 -13.07 0.19 -2.37
N SER A 103 -12.09 -0.18 -3.21
CA SER A 103 -11.48 0.74 -4.19
C SER A 103 -12.46 1.04 -5.33
N LEU A 104 -12.45 2.27 -5.84
CA LEU A 104 -13.28 2.67 -6.98
C LEU A 104 -12.72 2.20 -8.33
N CYS A 105 -11.46 1.81 -8.38
CA CYS A 105 -10.79 1.34 -9.58
C CYS A 105 -9.87 0.15 -9.30
N HIS A 106 -9.73 -0.71 -10.30
CA HIS A 106 -8.88 -1.91 -10.30
C HIS A 106 -8.11 -2.00 -11.62
N GLY A 107 -7.37 -0.94 -11.93
CA GLY A 107 -6.57 -0.82 -13.14
C GLY A 107 -5.21 -1.51 -13.04
N ILE A 108 -4.74 -2.05 -14.16
CA ILE A 108 -3.39 -2.64 -14.27
C ILE A 108 -2.29 -1.59 -13.97
N LYS A 109 -2.60 -0.30 -14.13
CA LYS A 109 -1.66 0.83 -13.94
C LYS A 109 -1.66 1.40 -12.52
N ASP A 110 -2.54 0.95 -11.63
CA ASP A 110 -2.77 1.61 -10.33
C ASP A 110 -1.50 1.66 -9.47
N ARG A 111 -0.67 0.61 -9.54
CA ARG A 111 0.65 0.58 -8.89
C ARG A 111 1.53 1.75 -9.32
N GLY A 112 1.59 2.00 -10.63
CA GLY A 112 2.41 3.05 -11.23
C GLY A 112 1.85 4.45 -10.92
N GLU A 113 0.52 4.59 -10.87
CA GLU A 113 -0.12 5.85 -10.49
C GLU A 113 0.11 6.18 -9.01
N VAL A 114 0.09 5.19 -8.10
CA VAL A 114 0.48 5.40 -6.69
C VAL A 114 1.93 5.87 -6.59
N ASP A 115 2.86 5.23 -7.31
CA ASP A 115 4.26 5.65 -7.29
C ASP A 115 4.46 7.06 -7.86
N LYS A 116 3.74 7.39 -8.94
CA LYS A 116 3.77 8.73 -9.55
C LYS A 116 3.21 9.78 -8.61
N TYR A 117 2.04 9.52 -8.01
CA TYR A 117 1.42 10.40 -7.03
C TYR A 117 2.28 10.55 -5.78
N GLY A 118 2.91 9.46 -5.33
CA GLY A 118 3.83 9.46 -4.20
C GLY A 118 5.03 10.40 -4.39
N LYS A 119 5.53 10.52 -5.62
CA LYS A 119 6.68 11.37 -5.96
C LYS A 119 6.37 12.87 -6.02
N LEU A 120 5.09 13.24 -5.95
CA LEU A 120 4.67 14.64 -5.87
C LEU A 120 4.82 15.21 -4.45
N ALA A 121 5.11 14.35 -3.47
CA ALA A 121 5.29 14.70 -2.07
C ALA A 121 6.71 15.20 -1.75
#